data_AF-A0A5B7VAD5-F1
#
_entry.id   AF-A0A5B7VAD5-F1
#
_cell.length_a   1.000
_cell.length_b   1.000
_cell.length_c   1.000
_cell.angle_alpha   90.00
_cell.angle_beta   90.00
_cell.angle_gamma   90.00
#
_symmetry.space_group_name_H-M   'P 1'
#
loop_
_entity.id
_entity.type
_entity.pdbx_description
1 polymer ?
#
loop_
_entity_poly.entity_id
_entity_poly.type
_entity_poly.pdbx_seq_one_letter_code
_entity_poly.pdbx_strand_id
1 'polypeptide(L)'
;MTSENVVAAESPADAKKMPSAGLDERFLEELVARAQADGLQLTGEGGLLQQLTKRLLESALDGEMTDHLGYDKHDPAGKNGGNSRNGKRSKTVLTDVGPVEIEVPRDRGRPRSSRRSSRNVSAG
;
A
#
# COMPACT_ATOMS: atom_id res chain seq x y z
N MET A 1 15.85 -58.43 -18.15
CA MET A 1 15.22 -58.07 -16.85
C MET A 1 14.67 -56.68 -17.00
N THR A 2 13.34 -56.61 -17.12
CA THR A 2 12.55 -55.38 -17.20
C THR A 2 12.55 -54.67 -15.86
N SER A 3 12.79 -53.37 -15.85
CA SER A 3 12.35 -52.50 -14.77
C SER A 3 12.11 -51.12 -15.36
N GLU A 4 10.87 -50.90 -15.81
CA GLU A 4 10.25 -49.59 -15.88
C GLU A 4 10.38 -48.93 -14.51
N ASN A 5 10.85 -47.68 -14.47
CA ASN A 5 10.68 -46.83 -13.31
C ASN A 5 9.56 -45.85 -13.62
N VAL A 6 8.32 -46.27 -13.33
CA VAL A 6 7.15 -45.40 -13.28
C VAL A 6 7.27 -44.58 -12.00
N VAL A 7 7.80 -43.35 -12.11
CA VAL A 7 7.57 -42.35 -11.07
C VAL A 7 6.25 -41.68 -11.40
N ALA A 8 5.25 -42.06 -10.60
CA ALA A 8 3.92 -41.51 -10.61
C ALA A 8 3.96 -39.98 -10.59
N ALA A 9 3.15 -39.38 -11.46
CA ALA A 9 2.78 -37.99 -11.36
C ALA A 9 2.00 -37.80 -10.04
N GLU A 10 2.67 -37.32 -9.00
CA GLU A 10 2.00 -36.75 -7.85
C GLU A 10 1.42 -35.40 -8.28
N SER A 11 0.13 -35.38 -8.61
CA SER A 11 -0.67 -34.16 -8.68
C SER A 11 -0.58 -33.44 -7.32
N PRO A 12 -0.12 -32.19 -7.23
CA PRO A 12 -0.19 -31.45 -5.98
C PRO A 12 -1.59 -30.84 -5.87
N ALA A 13 -2.59 -31.69 -5.57
CA ALA A 13 -3.94 -31.25 -5.24
C ALA A 13 -4.09 -30.76 -3.79
N ASP A 14 -2.99 -30.61 -3.04
CA ASP A 14 -2.98 -30.15 -1.65
C ASP A 14 -1.92 -29.06 -1.43
N ALA A 15 -2.06 -27.94 -2.14
CA ALA A 15 -1.44 -26.70 -1.71
C ALA A 15 -2.17 -26.24 -0.44
N LYS A 16 -1.64 -26.62 0.73
CA LYS A 16 -1.99 -26.12 2.07
C LYS A 16 -2.52 -24.68 1.97
N LYS A 17 -3.81 -24.48 2.21
CA LYS A 17 -4.44 -23.15 2.35
C LYS A 17 -3.72 -22.45 3.50
N MET A 18 -2.75 -21.61 3.17
CA MET A 18 -2.08 -20.75 4.15
C MET A 18 -3.20 -19.98 4.85
N PRO A 19 -3.31 -20.04 6.19
CA PRO A 19 -4.25 -19.17 6.87
C PRO A 19 -3.85 -17.75 6.51
N SER A 20 -4.76 -17.01 5.87
CA SER A 20 -4.64 -15.58 5.63
C SER A 20 -4.64 -14.88 6.98
N ALA A 21 -3.48 -14.90 7.65
CA ALA A 21 -3.29 -14.36 8.99
C ALA A 21 -3.42 -12.84 8.93
N GLY A 22 -4.66 -12.34 8.98
CA GLY A 22 -4.96 -10.92 9.14
C GLY A 22 -6.13 -10.37 8.33
N LEU A 23 -6.69 -11.11 7.35
CA LEU A 23 -7.78 -10.59 6.49
C LEU A 23 -8.95 -11.57 6.48
N ASP A 24 -10.15 -11.08 6.86
CA ASP A 24 -11.39 -11.85 6.78
C ASP A 24 -11.72 -12.12 5.30
N GLU A 25 -11.90 -13.40 4.95
CA GLU A 25 -12.22 -13.84 3.60
C GLU A 25 -13.48 -13.15 3.07
N ARG A 26 -14.50 -12.96 3.91
CA ARG A 26 -15.76 -12.33 3.51
C ARG A 26 -15.56 -10.87 3.14
N PHE A 27 -14.65 -10.18 3.84
CA PHE A 27 -14.31 -8.80 3.54
C PHE A 27 -13.56 -8.68 2.22
N LEU A 28 -12.68 -9.64 1.91
CA LEU A 28 -11.99 -9.69 0.63
C LEU A 28 -12.96 -9.93 -0.53
N GLU A 29 -13.89 -10.86 -0.38
CA GLU A 29 -14.96 -11.12 -1.35
C GLU A 29 -15.81 -9.86 -1.59
N GLU A 30 -16.23 -9.18 -0.53
CA GLU A 30 -16.99 -7.93 -0.61
C GLU A 30 -16.22 -6.83 -1.34
N LEU A 31 -14.94 -6.64 -1.01
CA LEU A 31 -14.08 -5.63 -1.64
C LEU A 31 -13.93 -5.88 -3.15
N VAL A 32 -13.69 -7.13 -3.54
CA VAL A 32 -13.55 -7.51 -4.96
C VAL A 32 -14.88 -7.35 -5.70
N ALA A 33 -15.99 -7.80 -5.10
CA ALA A 33 -17.32 -7.64 -5.69
C ALA A 33 -17.65 -6.16 -5.92
N ARG A 34 -17.33 -5.29 -4.95
CA ARG A 34 -17.54 -3.85 -5.08
C ARG A 34 -16.68 -3.24 -6.18
N ALA A 35 -15.40 -3.59 -6.24
CA ALA A 35 -14.50 -3.11 -7.29
C ALA A 35 -14.99 -3.51 -8.69
N GLN A 36 -15.46 -4.77 -8.84
CA GLN A 36 -16.04 -5.24 -10.10
C GLN A 36 -17.33 -4.49 -10.46
N ALA A 37 -18.20 -4.22 -9.49
CA ALA A 37 -19.43 -3.44 -9.70
C ALA A 37 -19.14 -2.00 -10.15
N ASP A 38 -18.06 -1.40 -9.62
CA ASP A 38 -17.58 -0.07 -10.00
C ASP A 38 -16.73 -0.09 -11.30
N GLY A 39 -16.55 -1.27 -11.92
CA GLY A 39 -15.83 -1.45 -13.19
C GLY A 39 -14.31 -1.35 -13.08
N LEU A 40 -13.76 -1.43 -11.87
CA LEU A 40 -12.31 -1.38 -11.64
C LEU A 40 -11.67 -2.71 -12.02
N GLN A 41 -10.56 -2.62 -12.74
CA GLN A 41 -9.67 -3.76 -12.93
C GLN A 41 -8.96 -4.10 -11.62
N LEU A 42 -8.65 -5.39 -11.42
CA LEU A 42 -7.89 -5.83 -10.26
C LEU A 42 -6.47 -5.23 -10.25
N THR A 43 -5.82 -5.28 -11.42
CA THR A 43 -4.48 -4.77 -11.70
C THR A 43 -4.52 -3.70 -12.80
N GLY A 44 -3.42 -2.97 -12.98
CA GLY A 44 -3.31 -1.92 -14.00
C GLY A 44 -3.57 -0.52 -13.47
N GLU A 45 -3.41 0.48 -14.33
CA GLU A 45 -3.52 1.90 -13.96
C GLU A 45 -4.91 2.21 -13.40
N GLY A 46 -4.95 2.75 -12.18
CA GLY A 46 -6.20 3.03 -11.47
C GLY A 46 -6.96 1.79 -10.97
N GLY A 47 -6.37 0.60 -11.08
CA GLY A 47 -6.95 -0.65 -10.59
C GLY A 47 -7.02 -0.73 -9.06
N LEU A 48 -7.76 -1.71 -8.54
CA LEU A 48 -8.01 -1.90 -7.12
C LEU A 48 -6.72 -1.98 -6.30
N LEU A 49 -5.74 -2.75 -6.76
CA LEU A 49 -4.48 -2.94 -6.04
C LEU A 49 -3.64 -1.66 -5.96
N GLN A 50 -3.66 -0.82 -6.99
CA GLN A 50 -2.98 0.49 -6.96
C GLN A 50 -3.66 1.43 -5.96
N GLN A 51 -4.99 1.46 -5.92
CA GLN A 51 -5.75 2.28 -4.98
C GLN A 51 -5.55 1.82 -3.53
N LEU A 52 -5.52 0.50 -3.30
CA LEU A 52 -5.23 -0.06 -1.98
C LEU A 52 -3.81 0.30 -1.52
N THR A 53 -2.82 0.12 -2.40
CA THR A 53 -1.43 0.47 -2.12
C THR A 53 -1.29 1.97 -1.83
N LYS A 54 -1.93 2.83 -2.62
CA LYS A 54 -2.02 4.27 -2.36
C LYS A 54 -2.55 4.54 -0.95
N ARG A 55 -3.69 3.96 -0.61
CA ARG A 55 -4.37 4.21 0.67
C ARG A 55 -3.52 3.75 1.85
N LEU A 56 -2.87 2.60 1.75
CA LEU A 56 -1.97 2.08 2.78
C LEU A 56 -0.76 2.99 2.99
N LEU A 57 -0.12 3.43 1.90
CA LEU A 57 1.02 4.35 1.97
C LEU A 57 0.64 5.69 2.58
N GLU A 58 -0.48 6.29 2.13
CA GLU A 58 -0.95 7.57 2.67
C GLU A 58 -1.34 7.46 4.15
N SER A 59 -2.01 6.37 4.55
CA SER A 59 -2.37 6.14 5.95
C SER A 59 -1.14 5.96 6.84
N ALA A 60 -0.13 5.22 6.37
CA ALA A 60 1.13 5.06 7.10
C ALA A 60 1.83 6.42 7.30
N LEU A 61 1.93 7.24 6.24
CA LEU A 61 2.53 8.57 6.32
C LEU A 61 1.73 9.54 7.20
N ASP A 62 0.39 9.47 7.17
CA ASP A 62 -0.46 10.29 8.05
C ASP A 62 -0.28 9.90 9.52
N GLY A 63 -0.04 8.61 9.81
CA GLY A 63 0.31 8.10 11.13
C GLY A 63 1.68 8.58 11.60
N GLU A 64 2.72 8.45 10.77
CA GLU A 64 4.06 9.01 11.07
C GLU A 64 4.01 10.51 11.36
N MET A 65 3.14 11.25 10.66
CA MET A 65 2.92 12.68 10.91
C MET A 65 2.24 12.95 12.26
N THR A 66 1.31 12.09 12.69
CA THR A 66 0.72 12.18 14.03
C THR A 66 1.80 11.95 15.08
N ASP A 67 2.62 10.90 14.93
CA ASP A 67 3.68 10.57 15.88
C ASP A 67 4.74 11.68 15.96
N HIS A 68 5.15 12.23 14.81
CA HIS A 68 6.14 13.30 14.73
C HIS A 68 5.68 14.60 15.38
N LEU A 69 4.40 14.96 15.20
CA LEU A 69 3.82 16.17 15.79
C LEU A 69 3.32 15.97 17.22
N GLY A 70 3.08 14.72 17.63
CA GLY A 70 2.52 14.36 18.93
C GLY A 70 1.02 14.62 19.06
N TYR A 71 0.31 14.85 17.95
CA TYR A 71 -1.13 15.10 17.94
C TYR A 71 -1.77 14.75 16.59
N ASP A 72 -3.07 14.44 16.63
CA ASP A 72 -3.81 14.01 15.46
C ASP A 72 -4.27 15.14 14.55
N LYS A 73 -4.69 14.78 13.33
CA LYS A 73 -5.26 15.76 12.41
C LYS A 73 -6.50 16.41 13.04
N HIS A 74 -6.51 17.74 13.06
CA HIS A 74 -7.56 18.58 13.66
C HIS A 74 -7.62 18.59 15.19
N ASP A 75 -6.65 17.99 15.88
CA ASP A 75 -6.57 18.06 17.33
C ASP A 75 -6.32 19.51 17.81
N PRO A 76 -7.08 20.01 18.81
CA PRO A 76 -6.81 21.30 19.46
C PRO A 76 -5.38 21.47 19.97
N ALA A 77 -4.69 20.39 20.35
CA ALA A 77 -3.28 20.40 20.77
C ALA A 77 -2.34 20.96 19.71
N GLY A 78 -2.73 20.88 18.43
CA GLY A 78 -1.97 21.45 17.31
C GLY A 78 -2.16 22.94 17.07
N LYS A 79 -3.02 23.63 17.85
CA LYS A 79 -3.25 25.08 17.73
C LYS A 79 -2.12 25.85 18.41
N ASN A 80 -1.67 26.94 17.79
CA ASN A 80 -0.63 27.84 18.31
C ASN A 80 0.75 27.18 18.54
N GLY A 81 1.00 26.00 17.98
CA GLY A 81 2.31 25.35 17.97
C GLY A 81 3.26 25.92 16.91
N GLY A 82 4.56 25.98 17.21
CA GLY A 82 5.59 26.44 16.28
C GLY A 82 5.79 25.53 15.05
N ASN A 83 5.46 24.24 15.19
CA ASN A 83 5.36 23.29 14.09
C ASN A 83 3.91 22.80 13.98
N SER A 84 3.36 22.78 12.77
CA SER A 84 2.00 22.30 12.53
C SER A 84 1.85 21.68 11.15
N ARG A 85 0.83 20.84 10.96
CA ARG A 85 0.49 20.24 9.66
C ARG A 85 0.24 21.36 8.62
N ASN A 86 0.85 21.22 7.44
CA ASN A 86 0.85 22.22 6.37
C ASN A 86 0.42 21.62 5.01
N GLY A 87 -0.76 20.99 5.00
CA GLY A 87 -1.32 20.37 3.81
C GLY A 87 -0.59 19.11 3.39
N LYS A 88 -0.79 18.73 2.11
CA LYS A 88 -0.20 17.54 1.48
C LYS A 88 0.51 17.93 0.18
N ARG A 89 1.37 17.04 -0.30
CA ARG A 89 2.07 17.18 -1.58
C ARG A 89 2.00 15.87 -2.35
N SER A 90 1.60 15.95 -3.61
CA SER A 90 1.59 14.83 -4.53
C SER A 90 3.01 14.32 -4.84
N LYS A 91 3.17 12.99 -4.86
CA LYS A 91 4.39 12.31 -5.25
C LYS A 91 4.05 10.97 -5.90
N THR A 92 4.68 10.65 -7.03
CA THR A 92 4.59 9.32 -7.62
C THR A 92 5.65 8.40 -7.02
N VAL A 93 5.23 7.23 -6.55
CA VAL A 93 6.08 6.15 -6.05
C VAL A 93 6.00 4.99 -7.03
N LEU A 94 7.15 4.44 -7.40
CA LEU A 94 7.20 3.22 -8.21
C LEU A 94 7.01 2.03 -7.29
N THR A 95 6.03 1.19 -7.61
CA THR A 95 5.70 -0.03 -6.87
C THR A 95 5.58 -1.19 -7.85
N ASP A 96 5.53 -2.41 -7.32
CA ASP A 96 5.42 -3.63 -8.16
C ASP A 96 4.09 -3.70 -8.93
N VAL A 97 3.05 -3.01 -8.45
CA VAL A 97 1.74 -2.88 -9.12
C VAL A 97 1.69 -1.73 -10.12
N GLY A 98 2.81 -1.02 -10.32
CA GLY A 98 2.94 0.14 -11.20
C GLY A 98 3.24 1.44 -10.47
N PRO A 99 3.31 2.57 -11.20
CA PRO A 99 3.44 3.89 -10.60
C PRO A 99 2.16 4.27 -9.85
N VAL A 100 2.31 4.71 -8.61
CA VAL A 100 1.19 5.13 -7.75
C VAL A 100 1.41 6.56 -7.27
N GLU A 101 0.47 7.45 -7.56
CA GLU A 101 0.48 8.83 -7.06
C GLU A 101 -0.15 8.91 -5.67
N ILE A 102 0.63 9.38 -4.69
CA ILE A 102 0.25 9.51 -3.28
C ILE A 102 0.32 10.96 -2.80
N GLU A 103 -0.49 11.30 -1.81
CA GLU A 103 -0.48 12.58 -1.11
C GLU A 103 0.32 12.52 0.20
N VAL A 104 1.51 13.10 0.20
CA VAL A 104 2.43 13.08 1.34
C VAL A 104 2.13 14.24 2.30
N PRO A 105 1.83 13.98 3.59
CA PRO A 105 1.60 15.04 4.57
C PRO A 105 2.88 15.84 4.83
N ARG A 106 2.73 17.13 5.14
CA ARG A 106 3.84 18.04 5.44
C ARG A 106 3.60 18.79 6.74
N ASP A 107 4.68 19.24 7.37
CA ASP A 107 4.68 20.11 8.52
C ASP A 107 5.29 21.49 8.19
N ARG A 108 5.16 22.47 9.10
CA ARG A 108 5.67 23.84 8.94
C ARG A 108 7.10 24.01 9.48
N GLY A 109 7.47 23.20 10.45
CA GLY A 109 8.81 23.09 10.98
C GLY A 109 9.77 22.80 9.84
N ARG A 110 10.96 23.40 9.89
CA ARG A 110 11.93 23.35 8.80
C ARG A 110 12.02 21.92 8.24
N PRO A 111 11.88 21.73 6.92
CA PRO A 111 11.72 20.41 6.36
C PRO A 111 12.93 19.54 6.68
N ARG A 112 12.71 18.27 7.08
CA ARG A 112 13.75 17.25 6.85
C ARG A 112 14.09 17.36 5.37
N SER A 113 15.36 17.61 5.07
CA SER A 113 15.86 17.64 3.72
C SER A 113 15.70 16.26 3.11
N SER A 114 14.51 15.94 2.58
CA SER A 114 14.38 14.86 1.63
C SER A 114 15.16 15.35 0.41
N ARG A 115 16.41 14.87 0.29
CA ARG A 115 17.20 15.05 -0.93
C ARG A 115 16.28 14.72 -2.09
N ARG A 116 16.07 15.71 -2.94
CA ARG A 116 15.25 15.66 -4.15
C ARG A 116 15.84 14.56 -5.04
N SER A 117 15.46 13.32 -4.78
CA SER A 117 15.89 12.16 -5.54
C SER A 117 14.66 11.62 -6.24
N SER A 118 14.31 12.27 -7.35
CA SER A 118 13.68 11.58 -8.47
C SER A 118 14.71 10.57 -9.00
N ARG A 119 14.84 9.43 -8.33
CA ARG A 119 15.52 8.27 -8.89
C ARG A 119 14.48 7.17 -8.92
N ASN A 120 14.04 6.86 -10.14
CA ASN A 120 13.30 5.65 -10.42
C ASN A 120 14.15 4.49 -9.90
N VAL A 121 13.62 3.74 -8.93
CA VAL A 121 14.25 2.50 -8.48
C VAL A 121 13.72 1.44 -9.44
N SER A 122 14.48 1.11 -10.48
CA SER A 122 14.23 -0.12 -11.24
C SER A 122 14.97 -1.25 -10.51
N ALA A 123 14.22 -2.21 -9.97
CA ALA A 123 14.79 -3.50 -9.65
C ALA A 123 15.17 -4.18 -10.98
N GLY A 124 16.45 -4.46 -11.15
CA GLY A 124 16.97 -5.38 -12.17
C GLY A 124 17.07 -6.78 -11.61
#